data_AF-A0AAJ1Y2Y2-F1
#
_entry.id   AF-A0AAJ1Y2Y2-F1
#
_cell.length_a   1.000
_cell.length_b   1.000
_cell.length_c   1.000
_cell.angle_alpha   90.00
_cell.angle_beta   90.00
_cell.angle_gamma   90.00
#
_symmetry.space_group_name_H-M   'P 1'
#
loop_
_entity.id
_entity.type
_entity.pdbx_description
1 polymer ?
#
loop_
_entity_poly.entity_id
_entity_poly.type
_entity_poly.pdbx_seq_one_letter_code
_entity_poly.pdbx_strand_id
1 'polypeptide(L)' 'MNEKIQNLLMELVKECQKGEVALVLATVDPERMEPSSVLLAGSLPEQAIAFNELFEKFKEEALAHDCNCPQCKQIKEA' A
#
# COMPACT_ATOMS: atom_id res chain seq x y z
N MET A 1 -14.52 1.61 6.05
CA MET A 1 -14.35 2.62 4.97
C MET A 1 -15.71 3.14 4.53
N ASN A 2 -15.89 4.45 4.32
CA ASN A 2 -17.16 4.98 3.81
C ASN A 2 -17.27 4.81 2.29
N GLU A 3 -18.50 4.85 1.77
CA GLU A 3 -18.81 4.62 0.35
C GLU A 3 -18.08 5.61 -0.59
N LYS A 4 -17.96 6.87 -0.17
CA LYS A 4 -17.27 7.91 -0.97
C LYS A 4 -15.81 7.57 -1.21
N ILE A 5 -15.08 7.13 -0.18
CA ILE A 5 -13.67 6.74 -0.30
C ILE A 5 -13.54 5.51 -1.19
N GLN A 6 -14.42 4.52 -1.00
CA GLN A 6 -14.43 3.32 -1.84
C GLN A 6 -14.63 3.65 -3.33
N ASN A 7 -15.57 4.55 -3.65
CA ASN A 7 -15.82 4.96 -5.03
C ASN A 7 -14.63 5.69 -5.64
N LEU A 8 -14.00 6.62 -4.92
CA LEU A 8 -12.79 7.33 -5.38
C LEU A 8 -11.65 6.36 -5.68
N LEU A 9 -11.44 5.38 -4.79
CA LEU A 9 -10.42 4.35 -4.95
C LEU A 9 -10.68 3.46 -6.18
N MET A 10 -11.94 3.11 -6.43
CA MET A 10 -12.32 2.35 -7.62
C MET A 10 -12.18 3.14 -8.92
N GLU A 11 -12.48 4.45 -8.89
CA GLU A 11 -12.26 5.35 -10.03
C GLU A 11 -10.76 5.48 -10.34
N LEU A 12 -9.91 5.64 -9.33
CA LEU A 12 -8.46 5.68 -9.50
C LEU A 12 -7.93 4.43 -10.19
N VAL A 13 -8.32 3.24 -9.74
CA VAL A 13 -7.90 1.97 -10.37
C VAL A 13 -8.30 1.92 -11.85
N LYS A 14 -9.52 2.37 -12.19
CA LYS A 14 -9.99 2.41 -13.58
C LYS A 14 -9.17 3.37 -14.44
N GLU A 15 -8.84 4.55 -13.92
CA GLU A 15 -8.01 5.52 -14.66
C GLU A 15 -6.57 5.01 -14.81
N CYS A 16 -6.00 4.37 -13.80
CA CYS A 16 -4.68 3.72 -13.89
C CYS A 16 -4.65 2.64 -14.98
N GLN A 17 -5.70 1.80 -15.08
CA GLN A 17 -5.81 0.79 -16.13
C GLN A 17 -5.87 1.40 -17.53
N LYS A 18 -6.56 2.54 -17.72
CA LYS A 18 -6.61 3.24 -19.01
C LYS A 18 -5.29 3.90 -19.38
N GLY A 19 -4.56 4.40 -18.38
CA GLY A 19 -3.28 5.09 -18.56
C GLY A 19 -2.06 4.18 -18.61
N GLU A 20 -2.25 2.85 -18.60
CA GLU A 20 -1.16 1.86 -18.52
C GLU A 20 -0.25 2.08 -17.29
N VAL A 21 -0.83 2.53 -16.17
CA VAL A 21 -0.14 2.74 -14.90
C VAL A 21 -0.44 1.59 -13.96
N ALA A 22 0.60 0.93 -13.46
CA ALA A 22 0.47 -0.06 -12.41
C ALA A 22 0.34 0.59 -11.03
N LEU A 23 -0.50 0.01 -10.18
CA LEU A 23 -0.79 0.51 -8.85
C LEU A 23 -0.91 -0.65 -7.87
N VAL A 24 -0.28 -0.50 -6.70
CA VAL A 24 -0.54 -1.31 -5.52
C VAL A 24 -0.87 -0.35 -4.39
N LEU A 25 -2.08 -0.45 -3.85
CA LEU A 25 -2.55 0.39 -2.75
C LEU A 25 -3.23 -0.47 -1.69
N ALA A 26 -2.81 -0.31 -0.44
CA ALA A 26 -3.48 -0.90 0.71
C ALA A 26 -4.02 0.21 1.63
N THR A 27 -5.19 -0.01 2.21
CA THR A 27 -5.73 0.85 3.27
C THR A 27 -5.80 0.08 4.58
N VAL A 28 -5.68 0.79 5.69
CA VAL A 28 -5.77 0.22 7.05
C VAL A 28 -6.94 0.89 7.75
N ASP A 29 -7.74 0.09 8.45
CA ASP A 29 -8.69 0.62 9.43
C ASP A 29 -7.91 1.04 10.69
N PRO A 30 -7.83 2.34 11.01
CA PRO A 30 -7.02 2.81 12.14
C PRO A 30 -7.60 2.42 13.50
N GLU A 31 -8.89 2.10 13.60
CA GLU A 31 -9.50 1.66 14.86
C GLU A 31 -9.16 0.20 15.15
N ARG A 32 -9.12 -0.63 14.11
CA ARG A 32 -8.87 -2.08 14.23
C ARG A 32 -7.41 -2.46 13.98
N MET A 33 -6.63 -1.56 13.37
CA MET A 33 -5.26 -1.79 12.92
C MET A 33 -5.14 -2.99 11.96
N GLU A 34 -6.15 -3.18 11.11
CA GLU A 34 -6.26 -4.28 10.14
C GLU A 34 -6.36 -3.74 8.70
N PRO A 35 -5.90 -4.51 7.69
CA PRO A 35 -6.11 -4.14 6.29
C PRO A 35 -7.61 -3.98 5.99
N SER A 36 -8.01 -2.81 5.51
CA SER A 36 -9.39 -2.52 5.12
C SER A 36 -9.65 -2.76 3.62
N SER A 37 -8.64 -2.61 2.76
CA SER A 37 -8.74 -2.93 1.33
C SER A 37 -7.36 -3.05 0.69
N VAL A 38 -7.28 -3.83 -0.39
CA VAL A 38 -6.12 -3.89 -1.30
C VAL A 38 -6.62 -3.69 -2.72
N LEU A 39 -5.97 -2.79 -3.45
CA LEU A 39 -6.29 -2.43 -4.83
C LEU A 39 -5.07 -2.62 -5.71
N LEU A 40 -5.29 -3.25 -6.87
CA LEU A 40 -4.26 -3.62 -7.81
C LEU A 40 -4.64 -3.16 -9.22
N ALA A 41 -3.70 -2.55 -9.92
CA ALA A 41 -3.78 -2.24 -11.34
C ALA A 41 -2.47 -2.63 -12.04
N GLY A 42 -2.55 -3.01 -13.32
CA GLY A 42 -1.40 -3.51 -14.09
C GLY A 42 -1.24 -5.02 -14.06
N SER A 43 -0.19 -5.52 -14.71
CA SER A 43 0.17 -6.94 -14.75
C SER A 43 0.84 -7.41 -13.44
N LEU A 44 0.89 -8.73 -13.20
CA LEU A 44 1.56 -9.27 -12.00
C LEU A 44 3.03 -8.80 -11.85
N PRO A 45 3.87 -8.80 -12.92
CA PRO A 45 5.22 -8.24 -12.83
C PRO A 45 5.25 -6.77 -12.42
N GLU A 46 4.38 -5.94 -12.99
CA GLU A 46 4.33 -4.51 -12.64
C GLU A 46 3.87 -4.27 -11.20
N GLN A 47 2.87 -5.05 -10.75
CA GLN A 47 2.41 -5.02 -9.36
C GLN A 47 3.54 -5.40 -8.39
N ALA A 48 4.34 -6.41 -8.73
CA ALA A 48 5.49 -6.82 -7.92
C ALA A 48 6.54 -5.69 -7.81
N ILE A 49 6.81 -4.98 -8.91
CA ILE A 49 7.71 -3.82 -8.92
C ILE A 49 7.16 -2.71 -8.02
N ALA A 50 5.88 -2.33 -8.20
CA ALA A 50 5.24 -1.27 -7.41
C ALA A 50 5.19 -1.61 -5.92
N PHE A 51 4.90 -2.86 -5.57
CA PHE A 51 4.92 -3.32 -4.18
C PHE A 51 6.34 -3.24 -3.58
N ASN A 52 7.36 -3.66 -4.33
CA ASN A 52 8.73 -3.61 -3.85
C ASN A 52 9.19 -2.17 -3.57
N GLU A 53 8.87 -1.23 -4.46
CA GLU A 53 9.15 0.20 -4.25
C GLU A 53 8.48 0.74 -2.98
N LEU A 54 7.21 0.37 -2.75
CA LEU A 54 6.47 0.76 -1.54
C LEU A 54 7.14 0.18 -0.27
N PHE A 55 7.53 -1.08 -0.32
CA PHE A 55 8.16 -1.77 0.80
C PHE A 55 9.53 -1.18 1.14
N GLU A 56 10.39 -0.93 0.15
CA GLU A 56 11.71 -0.33 0.36
C GLU A 56 11.59 1.07 0.98
N LYS A 57 10.68 1.92 0.46
CA LYS A 57 10.42 3.23 1.07
C LYS A 57 9.97 3.14 2.52
N PHE A 58 9.07 2.19 2.81
CA PHE A 58 8.64 1.98 4.19
C PHE A 58 9.78 1.49 5.09
N LYS A 59 10.66 0.63 4.58
CA LYS A 59 11.85 0.16 5.32
C LYS A 59 12.78 1.34 5.64
N GLU A 60 13.05 2.21 4.68
CA GLU A 60 13.85 3.42 4.88
C GLU A 60 13.24 4.34 5.96
N GLU A 61 11.93 4.61 5.89
CA GLU A 61 11.23 5.44 6.87
C GLU A 61 11.23 4.79 8.26
N ALA A 62 10.97 3.48 8.35
CA ALA A 62 10.97 2.75 9.60
C ALA A 62 12.35 2.75 10.27
N LEU A 63 13.43 2.63 9.49
CA LEU A 63 14.81 2.71 9.98
C LEU A 63 15.17 4.12 10.46
N ALA A 64 14.66 5.16 9.79
CA ALA A 64 14.89 6.55 10.17
C ALA A 64 14.17 6.98 11.46
N HIS A 65 13.08 6.29 11.82
CA HIS A 65 12.27 6.62 13.00
C HIS A 65 12.61 5.73 14.20
N ASP A 66 12.66 6.31 15.41
CA ASP A 66 12.76 5.55 16.67
C ASP A 66 11.38 4.98 17.09
N CYS A 67 10.77 4.23 16.17
CA CYS A 67 9.57 3.45 16.46
C CYS A 67 9.96 2.02 16.83
N ASN A 68 9.46 1.57 17.97
CA ASN A 68 9.73 0.23 18.53
C ASN A 68 8.46 -0.64 18.58
N CYS A 69 7.43 -0.32 17.79
CA CYS A 69 6.26 -1.17 17.68
C CYS A 69 6.62 -2.53 17.05
N PRO A 70 5.83 -3.60 17.29
CA PRO A 70 6.15 -4.94 16.80
C PRO A 70 6.42 -5.01 15.28
N GLN A 71 5.63 -4.28 14.48
CA GLN A 71 5.77 -4.24 13.02
C GLN A 71 7.06 -3.53 12.59
N CYS A 72 7.40 -2.40 13.20
CA CYS A 72 8.66 -1.70 12.91
C CYS A 72 9.88 -2.53 13.34
N LYS A 73 9.80 -3.26 14.47
CA LYS A 73 10.86 -4.18 14.90
C LYS A 73 11.08 -5.31 13.90
N GLN A 74 10.01 -5.97 13.47
CA GLN A 74 10.11 -7.03 12.45
C GLN A 74 10.79 -6.55 11.17
N ILE A 75 10.52 -5.32 10.74
CA ILE A 75 11.11 -4.75 9.52
C ILE A 75 12.57 -4.34 9.71
N LYS A 76 12.91 -3.80 10.89
CA LYS A 76 14.30 -3.45 11.24
C LYS A 76 15.20 -4.68 11.39
N GLU A 77 14.63 -5.80 11.84
CA GLU A 77 15.33 -7.05 12.14
C GLU A 77 15.34 -8.05 10.95
N ALA A 78 14.67 -7.73 9.84
CA ALA A 78 14.60 -8.54 8.61
C ALA A 78 15.63 -8.10 7.53
#